data_AF-A0A5B7B580-F1
#
_entry.id   AF-A0A5B7B580-F1
#
_cell.length_a   1.000
_cell.length_b   1.000
_cell.length_c   1.000
_cell.angle_alpha   90.00
_cell.angle_beta   90.00
_cell.angle_gamma   90.00
#
_symmetry.space_group_name_H-M   'P 1'
#
loop_
_entity.id
_entity.type
_entity.pdbx_description
1 polymer ?
#
loop_
_entity_poly.entity_id
_entity_poly.type
_entity_poly.pdbx_seq_one_letter_code
_entity_poly.pdbx_strand_id
1 'polypeptide(L)'
;HVIEGRNGDAVSLLERYLKDWADDSLHVKLAQVFAATNMLQDALSHYQAALRINPQNEAAKKGLERLEKLMKVCLLLCMLHQADICCILSLSLSQNFASP
;
A
#
# COMPACT_ATOMS: atom_id res chain seq x y z
N HIS A 1 -5.37 -2.52 -17.29
CA HIS A 1 -5.98 -3.73 -16.66
C HIS A 1 -5.05 -4.96 -16.63
N VAL A 2 -3.72 -4.84 -16.47
CA VAL A 2 -2.80 -6.02 -16.47
C VAL A 2 -1.87 -6.06 -15.24
N ILE A 3 -2.22 -5.33 -14.17
CA ILE A 3 -1.41 -5.24 -12.95
C ILE A 3 -1.93 -6.23 -11.91
N GLU A 4 -3.25 -6.41 -11.80
CA GLU A 4 -3.85 -7.24 -10.75
C GLU A 4 -3.58 -8.75 -10.92
N GLY A 5 -3.55 -9.25 -12.16
CA GLY A 5 -3.35 -10.68 -12.41
C GLY A 5 -1.95 -11.20 -12.08
N ARG A 6 -0.89 -10.40 -12.31
CA ARG A 6 0.51 -10.86 -12.12
C ARG A 6 0.98 -10.84 -10.68
N ASN A 7 0.28 -10.12 -9.82
CA ASN A 7 0.68 -9.97 -8.43
C ASN A 7 0.19 -11.14 -7.56
N GLY A 8 -0.96 -11.73 -7.89
CA GLY A 8 -1.45 -12.96 -7.22
C GLY A 8 -0.48 -14.12 -7.41
N ASP A 9 -0.01 -14.32 -8.65
CA ASP A 9 1.01 -15.34 -8.96
C ASP A 9 2.32 -15.11 -8.20
N ALA A 10 2.73 -13.84 -8.02
CA ALA A 10 3.94 -13.50 -7.28
C ALA A 10 3.84 -13.87 -5.79
N VAL A 11 2.67 -13.65 -5.17
CA VAL A 11 2.42 -14.05 -3.77
C VAL A 11 2.45 -15.56 -3.66
N SER A 12 1.74 -16.30 -4.51
CA SER A 12 1.72 -17.77 -4.47
C SER A 12 3.10 -18.40 -4.72
N LEU A 13 3.92 -17.80 -5.59
CA LEU A 13 5.32 -18.20 -5.76
C LEU A 13 6.12 -17.98 -4.48
N LEU A 14 6.02 -16.80 -3.86
CA LEU A 14 6.74 -16.44 -2.64
C LEU A 14 6.30 -17.28 -1.43
N GLU A 15 5.01 -17.63 -1.31
CA GLU A 15 4.49 -18.54 -0.28
C GLU A 15 5.10 -19.94 -0.37
N ARG A 16 5.34 -20.42 -1.60
CA ARG A 16 5.98 -21.72 -1.81
C ARG A 16 7.45 -21.72 -1.38
N TYR A 17 8.15 -20.59 -1.53
CA TYR A 17 9.52 -20.39 -1.04
C TYR A 17 9.59 -20.22 0.48
N LEU A 18 8.55 -19.66 1.11
CA LEU A 18 8.43 -19.52 2.58
C LEU A 18 8.49 -20.87 3.31
N LYS A 19 8.14 -21.95 2.61
CA LYS A 19 8.18 -23.32 3.12
C LYS A 19 9.60 -23.88 3.25
N ASP A 20 10.53 -23.36 2.45
CA ASP A 20 11.93 -23.80 2.43
C ASP A 20 12.87 -22.78 3.11
N TRP A 21 12.61 -21.47 3.02
CA TRP A 21 13.50 -20.42 3.54
C TRP A 21 12.72 -19.24 4.13
N ALA A 22 12.55 -19.22 5.45
CA ALA A 22 12.01 -18.07 6.19
C ALA A 22 13.12 -17.03 6.46
N ASP A 23 13.66 -16.44 5.40
CA ASP A 23 14.74 -15.45 5.48
C ASP A 23 14.20 -14.02 5.45
N ASP A 24 14.93 -13.07 6.03
CA ASP A 24 14.55 -11.64 6.03
C ASP A 24 14.41 -11.09 4.60
N SER A 25 15.20 -11.61 3.66
CA SER A 25 15.17 -11.23 2.25
C SER A 25 13.85 -11.60 1.55
N LEU A 26 13.18 -12.68 2.00
CA LEU A 26 11.91 -13.11 1.43
C LEU A 26 10.77 -12.19 1.86
N HIS A 27 10.77 -11.80 3.14
CA HIS A 27 9.82 -10.82 3.67
C HIS A 27 9.95 -9.46 2.97
N VAL A 28 11.18 -9.04 2.61
CA VAL A 28 11.39 -7.84 1.79
C VAL A 28 10.76 -7.96 0.41
N LYS A 29 10.91 -9.10 -0.26
CA LYS A 29 10.33 -9.32 -1.60
C LYS A 29 8.81 -9.38 -1.57
N LEU A 30 8.23 -10.05 -0.58
CA LEU A 30 6.78 -10.03 -0.35
C LEU A 30 6.28 -8.60 -0.15
N ALA A 31 6.94 -7.84 0.72
CA ALA A 31 6.56 -6.44 0.96
C ALA A 31 6.64 -5.57 -0.31
N GLN A 32 7.63 -5.81 -1.18
CA GLN A 32 7.72 -5.11 -2.48
C GLN A 32 6.55 -5.45 -3.41
N VAL A 33 6.14 -6.73 -3.46
CA VAL A 33 4.99 -7.17 -4.26
C VAL A 33 3.70 -6.57 -3.71
N PHE A 34 3.52 -6.57 -2.38
CA PHE A 34 2.36 -5.93 -1.75
C PHE A 34 2.34 -4.39 -1.94
N ALA A 35 3.51 -3.75 -1.96
CA ALA A 35 3.59 -2.34 -2.29
C ALA A 35 3.18 -2.07 -3.75
N ALA A 36 3.51 -2.99 -4.67
CA ALA A 36 3.11 -2.91 -6.07
C ALA A 36 1.63 -3.24 -6.31
N THR A 37 0.98 -3.99 -5.41
CA THR A 37 -0.47 -4.24 -5.42
C THR A 37 -1.28 -3.12 -4.78
N ASN A 38 -0.64 -2.03 -4.37
CA ASN A 38 -1.28 -0.95 -3.61
C ASN A 38 -1.79 -1.40 -2.22
N MET A 39 -1.40 -2.60 -1.76
CA MET A 39 -1.68 -3.13 -0.42
C MET A 39 -0.60 -2.67 0.55
N LEU A 40 -0.56 -1.35 0.78
CA LEU A 40 0.49 -0.72 1.56
C LEU A 40 0.50 -1.23 3.02
N GLN A 41 -0.67 -1.58 3.58
CA GLN A 41 -0.78 -2.05 4.96
C GLN A 41 -0.09 -3.40 5.17
N ASP A 42 -0.30 -4.36 4.25
CA ASP A 42 0.34 -5.67 4.28
C ASP A 42 1.85 -5.57 4.01
N ALA A 43 2.24 -4.70 3.06
CA ALA A 43 3.65 -4.41 2.79
C ALA A 43 4.39 -3.91 4.05
N LEU A 44 3.75 -3.05 4.84
CA LEU A 44 4.33 -2.51 6.07
C LEU A 44 4.59 -3.62 7.10
N SER A 45 3.60 -4.48 7.32
CA SER A 45 3.73 -5.63 8.23
C SER A 45 4.89 -6.54 7.83
N HIS A 46 5.08 -6.79 6.54
CA HIS A 46 6.16 -7.63 6.03
C HIS A 46 7.53 -6.97 6.11
N TYR A 47 7.68 -5.67 5.84
CA TYR A 47 8.94 -4.97 6.05
C TYR A 47 9.35 -4.94 7.54
N GLN A 48 8.39 -4.73 8.44
CA GLN A 48 8.65 -4.78 9.87
C GLN A 48 9.04 -6.19 10.34
N ALA A 49 8.44 -7.24 9.76
CA ALA A 49 8.87 -8.62 10.01
C ALA A 49 10.32 -8.85 9.55
N ALA A 50 10.69 -8.39 8.34
CA ALA A 50 12.06 -8.49 7.83
C ALA A 50 13.07 -7.78 8.76
N LEU A 51 12.74 -6.59 9.26
CA LEU A 51 13.60 -5.83 10.18
C LEU A 51 13.66 -6.44 11.59
N ARG A 52 12.63 -7.17 12.02
CA ARG A 52 12.66 -7.91 13.28
C ARG A 52 13.61 -9.11 13.21
N ILE A 53 13.69 -9.76 12.06
CA ILE A 53 14.62 -10.88 11.81
C ILE A 53 16.04 -10.32 11.63
N ASN A 54 16.19 -9.32 10.77
CA ASN A 54 17.47 -8.69 10.49
C ASN A 54 17.36 -7.15 10.52
N PRO A 55 17.67 -6.51 11.65
CA PRO A 55 17.60 -5.07 11.79
C PRO A 55 18.68 -4.33 10.98
N GLN A 56 19.67 -5.04 10.44
CA GLN A 56 20.69 -4.47 9.55
C GLN A 56 20.34 -4.58 8.06
N ASN A 57 19.19 -5.18 7.71
CA ASN A 57 18.79 -5.28 6.31
C ASN A 57 18.45 -3.89 5.74
N GLU A 58 19.37 -3.33 4.96
CA GLU A 58 19.20 -2.06 4.25
C GLU A 58 18.05 -2.08 3.25
N ALA A 59 17.79 -3.22 2.59
CA ALA A 59 16.73 -3.33 1.61
C ALA A 59 15.34 -3.18 2.26
N ALA A 60 15.17 -3.75 3.46
CA ALA A 60 13.96 -3.59 4.26
C ALA A 60 13.77 -2.13 4.71
N LYS A 61 14.83 -1.46 5.18
CA LYS A 61 14.77 -0.03 5.58
C LYS A 61 14.42 0.89 4.42
N LYS A 62 15.09 0.73 3.27
CA LYS A 62 14.82 1.52 2.05
C LYS A 62 13.40 1.28 1.53
N GLY A 63 12.94 0.03 1.57
CA GLY A 63 11.57 -0.35 1.20
C GLY A 63 10.52 0.29 2.10
N LEU A 64 10.73 0.25 3.42
CA LEU A 64 9.83 0.84 4.40
C LEU A 64 9.76 2.36 4.29
N GLU A 65 10.89 3.05 4.13
CA GLU A 65 10.90 4.51 3.93
C GLU A 65 10.11 4.92 2.67
N ARG A 66 10.30 4.17 1.58
CA ARG A 66 9.54 4.40 0.34
C ARG A 66 8.05 4.17 0.55
N LEU A 67 7.68 3.12 1.28
CA LEU A 67 6.30 2.78 1.59
C LEU A 67 5.62 3.87 2.42
N GLU A 68 6.29 4.39 3.45
CA GLU A 68 5.76 5.48 4.27
C GLU A 68 5.54 6.76 3.46
N LYS A 69 6.45 7.07 2.52
CA LYS A 69 6.25 8.19 1.58
C LYS A 69 5.01 7.97 0.72
N LEU A 70 4.81 6.75 0.19
CA LEU A 70 3.64 6.42 -0.62
C LEU A 70 2.33 6.49 0.20
N MET A 71 2.32 5.99 1.44
CA MET A 71 1.16 6.10 2.33
C MET A 71 0.80 7.57 2.61
N LYS A 72 1.80 8.43 2.88
CA LYS A 72 1.57 9.87 3.09
C LYS A 72 0.97 10.54 1.86
N VAL A 73 1.45 10.19 0.66
CA VAL A 73 0.91 10.69 -0.60
C VAL A 73 -0.52 10.20 -0.83
N CYS A 74 -0.82 8.94 -0.52
CA CYS A 74 -2.17 8.38 -0.63
C CYS A 74 -3.15 9.01 0.37
N LEU A 75 -2.71 9.29 1.60
CA LEU A 75 -3.49 10.04 2.59
C LEU A 75 -3.77 11.46 2.08
N LEU A 76 -2.76 12.15 1.54
CA LEU A 76 -2.96 13.48 0.96
C LEU A 76 -3.96 13.46 -0.21
N LEU A 77 -3.85 12.47 -1.10
CA LEU A 77 -4.78 12.28 -2.21
C LEU A 77 -6.20 12.00 -1.70
N CYS A 78 -6.38 11.17 -0.68
CA CYS A 78 -7.69 10.95 -0.05
C CYS A 78 -8.24 12.24 0.56
N MET A 79 -7.43 13.03 1.27
CA MET A 79 -7.85 14.30 1.87
C MET A 79 -8.24 15.33 0.80
N LEU A 80 -7.52 15.37 -0.33
CA LEU A 80 -7.87 16.20 -1.49
C LEU A 80 -9.18 15.73 -2.14
N HIS A 81 -9.36 14.43 -2.34
CA HIS A 81 -10.61 13.88 -2.88
C HIS A 81 -11.81 14.09 -1.95
N GLN A 82 -11.61 13.98 -0.63
CA GLN A 82 -12.67 14.22 0.37
C GLN A 82 -13.05 15.70 0.44
N ALA A 83 -12.09 16.61 0.23
CA ALA A 83 -12.38 18.03 0.10
C ALA A 83 -13.21 18.34 -1.17
N ASP A 84 -12.88 17.72 -2.31
CA ASP A 84 -13.68 17.83 -3.54
C ASP A 84 -15.11 17.26 -3.36
N ILE A 85 -15.24 16.08 -2.75
CA ILE A 85 -16.55 15.45 -2.50
C ILE A 85 -17.40 16.30 -1.54
N CYS A 86 -16.81 16.87 -0.47
CA CYS A 86 -17.50 17.78 0.44
C CYS A 86 -17.95 19.08 -0.25
N CYS A 87 -17.08 19.68 -1.08
CA CYS A 87 -17.43 20.88 -1.85
C CYS A 87 -18.58 20.62 -2.83
N ILE A 88 -18.56 19.47 -3.53
CA ILE A 88 -19.62 19.08 -4.47
C ILE A 88 -20.95 18.83 -3.73
N LEU A 89 -20.95 18.13 -2.60
CA LEU A 89 -22.18 17.91 -1.80
C LEU A 89 -22.77 19.23 -1.30
N SER A 90 -21.93 20.16 -0.85
CA SER A 90 -22.34 21.47 -0.35
C SER A 90 -22.95 22.35 -1.45
N LEU A 91 -22.39 22.32 -2.67
CA LEU A 91 -22.92 23.04 -3.82
C LEU A 91 -24.27 22.48 -4.30
N SER A 92 -24.44 21.16 -4.21
CA SER A 92 -25.66 20.46 -4.65
C SER A 92 -26.86 20.79 -3.76
N LEU A 93 -26.65 20.95 -2.44
CA LEU A 93 -27.72 21.32 -1.51
C LEU A 93 -28.22 22.75 -1.71
N SER A 94 -27.34 23.69 -2.08
CA SER A 94 -27.71 25.10 -2.27
C SER A 94 -28.55 25.36 -3.53
N GLN A 95 -28.54 24.49 -4.53
CA GLN A 95 -29.36 24.66 -5.75
C GLN A 95 -30.78 24.09 -5.65
N ASN A 96 -31.08 23.29 -4.62
CA ASN A 96 -32.38 22.60 -4.51
C ASN A 96 -33.44 23.36 -3.68
N PHE A 97 -33.12 24.54 -3.13
CA PHE A 97 -34.04 25.37 -2.34
C PHE A 97 -34.59 26.60 -3.09
N ALA A 98 -34.33 26.73 -4.39
CA ALA A 98 -34.86 27.80 -5.23
C ALA A 98 -35.76 27.22 -6.34
N SER A 99 -36.96 26.76 -5.98
CA SER A 99 -38.07 26.63 -6.92
C SER A 99 -39.38 26.95 -6.18
N PRO A 100 -40.23 27.84 -6.73
CA PRO A 100 -41.42 28.40 -6.06
C PRO A 100 -42.57 27.42 -5.88
#